data_AF-A0A936ZF87-F1
#
_entry.id   AF-A0A936ZF87-F1
#
_cell.length_a   1.000
_cell.length_b   1.000
_cell.length_c   1.000
_cell.angle_alpha   90.00
_cell.angle_beta   90.00
_cell.angle_gamma   90.00
#
_symmetry.space_group_name_H-M   'P 1'
#
loop_
_entity.id
_entity.type
_entity.pdbx_description
1 polymer ?
#
loop_
_entity_poly.entity_id
_entity_poly.type
_entity_poly.pdbx_seq_one_letter_code
_entity_poly.pdbx_strand_id
1 'polypeptide(L)' 'MLHKYKIRQMVRLVRAPISDSRASGSGIYEVTRLMPADETGEVSYRIRSGATERAVREHEIRA' A
#
# COMPACT_ATOMS: atom_id res chain seq x y z
N MET A 1 13.89 -10.71 5.30
CA MET A 1 12.77 -9.77 5.46
C MET A 1 11.51 -10.47 5.00
N LEU A 2 10.48 -10.54 5.86
CA LEU A 2 9.20 -11.19 5.53
C LEU A 2 8.19 -10.09 5.20
N HIS A 3 7.63 -10.11 4.00
CA HIS A 3 6.51 -9.24 3.67
C HIS A 3 5.27 -9.71 4.44
N LYS A 4 4.67 -8.83 5.24
CA LYS A 4 3.42 -9.10 5.96
C LYS A 4 2.24 -9.29 5.01
N TYR A 5 2.23 -8.56 3.91
CA TYR A 5 1.18 -8.62 2.88
C TYR A 5 1.67 -9.32 1.62
N LYS A 6 0.74 -9.97 0.90
CA LYS A 6 1.04 -10.71 -0.34
C LYS A 6 0.46 -10.00 -1.55
N ILE A 7 0.98 -10.34 -2.74
CA ILE A 7 0.42 -9.88 -4.01
C ILE A 7 -1.02 -10.39 -4.12
N ARG A 8 -1.91 -9.56 -4.66
CA ARG A 8 -3.38 -9.71 -4.76
C ARG A 8 -4.15 -9.60 -3.45
N GLN A 9 -3.48 -9.30 -2.33
CA GLN A 9 -4.16 -9.06 -1.06
C GLN A 9 -4.85 -7.69 -1.08
N MET A 10 -6.08 -7.63 -0.59
CA MET A 10 -6.81 -6.38 -0.40
C MET A 10 -6.38 -5.74 0.91
N VAL A 11 -6.00 -4.47 0.85
CA VAL A 11 -5.53 -3.66 1.97
C VAL A 11 -6.16 -2.27 1.92
N ARG A 12 -6.18 -1.59 3.05
CA ARG A 12 -6.73 -0.25 3.23
C ARG A 12 -5.66 0.65 3.81
N LEU A 13 -5.66 1.93 3.42
CA LEU A 13 -4.76 2.92 4.02
C LEU A 13 -5.17 3.16 5.48
N VAL A 14 -4.19 3.15 6.39
CA VAL A 14 -4.38 3.44 7.82
C VAL A 14 -4.47 4.95 8.05
N ARG A 15 -3.68 5.73 7.31
CA ARG A 15 -3.80 7.19 7.21
C ARG A 15 -3.83 7.57 5.73
N ALA A 16 -4.91 8.23 5.30
CA ALA A 16 -4.86 8.93 4.03
C ALA A 16 -3.82 10.06 4.17
N PRO A 17 -2.80 10.15 3.30
CA PRO A 17 -1.94 11.32 3.30
C PRO A 17 -2.81 12.54 3.03
N ILE A 18 -2.61 13.58 3.84
CA ILE A 18 -3.44 14.80 3.91
C ILE A 18 -3.60 15.49 2.54
N SER A 19 -2.74 15.15 1.57
CA SER A 19 -2.73 15.69 0.20
C SER A 19 -3.59 14.95 -0.83
N ASP A 20 -4.26 13.86 -0.47
CA ASP A 20 -4.94 12.99 -1.45
C ASP A 20 -6.46 13.15 -1.41
N SER A 21 -6.96 14.34 -1.80
CA SER A 21 -8.38 14.65 -1.94
C SER A 21 -9.14 13.75 -2.94
N ARG A 22 -8.44 12.81 -3.60
CA ARG A 22 -8.98 11.84 -4.56
C ARG A 22 -9.18 10.43 -4.00
N ALA A 23 -8.83 10.18 -2.74
CA ALA A 23 -9.03 8.88 -2.08
C ALA A 23 -10.50 8.54 -1.74
N SER A 24 -11.48 9.08 -2.48
CA SER A 24 -12.92 8.81 -2.31
C SER A 24 -13.39 7.44 -2.85
N GLY A 25 -12.49 6.60 -3.36
CA GLY A 25 -12.83 5.26 -3.84
C GLY A 25 -12.64 4.19 -2.77
N SER A 26 -13.68 3.86 -1.97
CA SER A 26 -13.77 2.73 -1.01
C SER A 26 -12.68 2.61 0.10
N GLY A 27 -11.51 3.23 -0.09
CA GLY A 27 -10.30 3.06 0.70
C GLY A 27 -9.71 1.65 0.61
N ILE A 28 -10.08 0.85 -0.40
CA ILE A 28 -9.58 -0.52 -0.61
C ILE A 28 -8.67 -0.53 -1.85
N TYR A 29 -7.50 -1.13 -1.68
CA TYR A 29 -6.46 -1.27 -2.68
C TYR A 29 -5.96 -2.71 -2.72
N GLU A 30 -5.57 -3.18 -3.90
CA GLU A 30 -4.93 -4.47 -4.11
C GLU A 30 -3.41 -4.29 -4.08
N VAL A 31 -2.69 -5.13 -3.33
CA VAL A 31 -1.23 -5.21 -3.40
C VAL A 31 -0.83 -5.82 -4.74
N THR A 32 -0.26 -5.05 -5.66
CA THR A 32 0.15 -5.52 -6.98
C THR A 32 1.62 -5.95 -7.03
N ARG A 33 2.46 -5.41 -6.14
CA ARG A 33 3.90 -5.72 -6.10
C ARG A 33 4.47 -5.56 -4.70
N LEU A 34 5.35 -6.48 -4.32
CA LEU A 34 6.20 -6.36 -3.13
C LEU A 34 7.50 -5.69 -3.56
N MET A 35 7.87 -4.59 -2.90
CA MET A 35 9.13 -3.91 -3.16
C MET A 35 10.19 -4.38 -2.15
N PRO A 36 11.47 -4.45 -2.55
CA PRO A 36 12.53 -4.80 -1.63
C PRO A 36 12.58 -3.82 -0.46
N ALA A 37 13.15 -4.26 0.66
CA ALA A 37 13.40 -3.36 1.77
C ALA A 37 14.45 -2.32 1.38
N ASP A 38 14.22 -1.06 1.74
CA ASP A 38 15.23 0.00 1.60
C ASP A 38 16.42 -0.26 2.56
N GLU A 39 17.45 0.59 2.52
CA GLU A 39 18.65 0.49 3.38
C GLU A 39 18.34 0.49 4.89
N THR A 40 17.15 0.97 5.27
CA THR A 40 16.64 0.97 6.65
C THR A 40 15.98 -0.35 7.07
N GLY A 41 15.80 -1.29 6.14
CA GLY A 41 15.04 -2.52 6.35
C GLY A 41 13.52 -2.36 6.24
N GLU A 42 13.03 -1.17 5.87
CA GLU A 42 11.60 -0.93 5.68
C GLU A 42 11.10 -1.52 4.36
N VAL A 43 10.10 -2.40 4.43
CA VAL A 43 9.47 -2.98 3.25
C VAL A 43 8.35 -2.07 2.71
N SER A 44 8.31 -1.96 1.39
CA SER A 44 7.30 -1.20 0.66
C SER A 44 6.43 -2.10 -0.22
N TYR A 45 5.22 -1.63 -0.51
CA TYR A 45 4.20 -2.34 -1.27
C TYR A 45 3.65 -1.41 -2.34
N ARG A 46 3.52 -1.89 -3.57
CA ARG A 46 2.74 -1.21 -4.59
C ARG A 46 1.29 -1.65 -4.43
N ILE A 47 0.40 -0.70 -4.20
CA ILE A 47 -1.04 -0.94 -4.09
C ILE A 47 -1.77 -0.23 -5.23
N ARG A 48 -2.87 -0.82 -5.71
CA ARG A 48 -3.69 -0.31 -6.80
C ARG A 48 -5.16 -0.26 -6.43
N SER A 49 -5.85 0.82 -6.78
CA SER A 49 -7.32 0.89 -6.75
C SER A 49 -7.80 1.52 -8.06
N GLY A 50 -8.47 0.73 -8.90
CA GLY A 50 -8.90 1.15 -10.24
C GLY A 50 -7.73 1.62 -11.11
N ALA A 51 -7.74 2.91 -11.48
CA ALA A 51 -6.70 3.56 -12.28
C ALA A 51 -5.56 4.18 -11.43
N THR A 52 -5.64 4.12 -10.10
CA THR A 52 -4.65 4.70 -9.20
C THR A 52 -3.71 3.63 -8.67
N GLU A 53 -2.41 3.81 -8.86
CA GLU A 53 -1.35 3.00 -8.25
C GLU A 53 -0.48 3.86 -7.35
N ARG A 54 -0.04 3.32 -6.21
CA ARG A 54 0.85 4.02 -5.27
C ARG A 54 1.77 3.07 -4.54
N ALA A 55 2.94 3.55 -4.15
CA ALA A 55 3.83 2.86 -3.23
C ALA A 55 3.52 3.29 -1.79
N VAL A 56 3.46 2.34 -0.88
CA VAL A 56 3.17 2.54 0.55
C VAL A 56 4.03 1.62 1.38
N ARG A 57 4.33 2.02 2.62
CA ARG A 57 5.03 1.19 3.58
C ARG A 57 4.08 0.27 4.35
N GLU A 58 4.64 -0.73 5.02
CA GLU A 58 3.85 -1.67 5.82
C GLU A 58 2.95 -0.99 6.86
N HIS A 59 3.43 0.08 7.49
CA HIS A 59 2.69 0.81 8.53
C HIS A 59 1.57 1.71 7.98
N GLU A 60 1.58 2.00 6.68
CA GLU A 60 0.59 2.84 6.03
C GLU A 60 -0.66 2.07 5.60
N ILE A 61 -0.61 0.72 5.60
CA ILE A 61 -1.69 -0.15 5.17
C ILE A 61 -2.06 -1.22 6.20
N ARG A 62 -3.33 -1.60 6.19
CA ARG A 62 -3.90 -2.71 6.97
C ARG A 62 -4.73 -3.62 6.07
N ALA A 63 -4.67 -4.93 6.28
CA ALA A 63 -5.61 -5.86 5.65
C ALA A 63 -7.00 -5.75 6.28
#